data_AF-A0A2K4FH97-F1
#
_entry.id   AF-A0A2K4FH97-F1
#
_cell.length_a   1.000
_cell.length_b   1.000
_cell.length_c   1.000
_cell.angle_alpha   90.00
_cell.angle_beta   90.00
_cell.angle_gamma   90.00
#
_symmetry.space_group_name_H-M   'P 1'
#
loop_
_entity.id
_entity.type
_entity.pdbx_description
1 polymer ?
#
loop_
_entity_poly.entity_id
_entity_poly.type
_entity_poly.pdbx_seq_one_letter_code
_entity_poly.pdbx_strand_id
1 'polypeptide(L)'
;MRYFYLGIFFSLAMLLSACNTTPYGKATIYYDREQFPAQLVKDFPELTDPILQHGRCSLIISTPGSNTGAYYFCTYALTANTLYIQEWDAKALKYVEIVHVGISKLQKVALHTFFRTKQLQLTEERRQLALSVTTDGGEFINGAATESLFEAIKSKGVPVAKSEGLINSPRSASPVVIPVFIKKYR
;
A
#
# COMPACT_ATOMS: atom_id res chain seq x y z
N MET A 1 22.50 29.80 33.80
CA MET A 1 22.73 28.40 33.37
C MET A 1 21.46 27.54 33.24
N ARG A 2 20.34 27.86 33.90
CA ARG A 2 19.10 27.06 33.87
C ARG A 2 18.34 27.07 32.53
N TYR A 3 18.52 28.10 31.71
CA TYR A 3 17.92 28.22 30.37
C TYR A 3 18.66 27.44 29.28
N PHE A 4 19.92 27.06 29.50
CA PHE A 4 20.73 26.30 28.52
C PHE A 4 20.28 24.84 28.44
N TYR A 5 19.90 24.24 29.58
CA TYR A 5 19.41 22.86 29.65
C TYR A 5 18.02 22.68 29.02
N LEU A 6 17.16 23.70 29.08
CA LEU A 6 15.84 23.70 28.43
C LEU A 6 15.95 23.71 26.89
N GLY A 7 16.92 24.43 26.32
CA GLY A 7 17.16 24.44 24.87
C GLY A 7 17.69 23.09 24.32
N ILE A 8 18.51 22.39 25.10
CA ILE A 8 19.03 21.06 24.75
C ILE A 8 17.91 20.01 24.78
N PHE A 9 17.01 20.06 25.75
CA PHE A 9 15.86 19.14 25.81
C PHE A 9 14.88 19.36 24.65
N PHE A 10 14.66 20.61 24.23
CA PHE A 10 13.75 20.91 23.11
C PHE A 10 14.35 20.51 21.75
N SER A 11 15.66 20.70 21.56
CA SER A 11 16.35 20.27 20.34
C SER A 11 16.45 18.74 20.23
N LEU A 12 16.65 18.04 21.35
CA LEU A 12 16.64 16.57 21.38
C LEU A 12 15.24 15.99 21.13
N ALA A 13 14.18 16.62 21.64
CA ALA A 13 12.80 16.23 21.35
C ALA A 13 12.41 16.45 19.88
N MET A 14 12.90 17.52 19.25
CA MET A 14 12.72 17.73 17.81
C MET A 14 13.50 16.72 16.96
N LEU A 15 14.74 16.36 17.32
CA LEU A 15 15.51 15.30 16.66
C LEU A 15 14.84 13.92 16.80
N LEU A 16 14.19 13.64 17.92
CA LEU A 16 13.43 12.39 18.13
C LEU A 16 12.09 12.37 17.38
N SER A 17 11.47 13.53 17.13
CA SER A 17 10.27 13.65 16.29
C SER A 17 10.55 13.47 14.79
N ALA A 18 11.81 13.64 14.37
CA ALA A 18 12.27 13.37 13.02
C ALA A 18 12.59 11.90 12.77
N CYS A 19 12.51 11.05 13.80
CA CYS A 19 12.42 9.60 13.64
C CYS A 19 11.01 9.25 13.16
N ASN A 20 10.70 9.73 11.95
CA ASN A 20 9.50 9.36 11.23
C ASN A 20 9.63 7.85 11.01
N THR A 21 8.95 7.07 11.84
CA THR A 21 8.82 5.63 11.70
C THR A 21 8.04 5.39 10.42
N THR A 22 8.74 5.50 9.29
CA THR A 22 8.29 4.98 8.02
C THR A 22 7.89 3.54 8.37
N PRO A 23 6.60 3.18 8.29
CA PRO A 23 6.16 1.85 8.71
C PRO A 23 7.10 0.85 8.03
N TYR A 24 7.65 -0.12 8.77
CA TYR A 24 8.71 -0.99 8.24
C TYR A 24 8.35 -1.59 6.86
N GLY A 25 7.05 -1.83 6.61
CA GLY A 25 6.49 -2.23 5.32
C GLY A 25 6.60 -1.21 4.16
N LYS A 26 6.59 0.11 4.40
CA LYS A 26 6.83 1.13 3.35
C LYS A 26 8.28 1.15 2.89
N ALA A 27 9.21 1.02 3.84
CA ALA A 27 10.64 1.08 3.59
C ALA A 27 11.18 -0.21 2.94
N THR A 28 10.40 -1.28 2.92
CA THR A 28 10.81 -2.61 2.45
C THR A 28 10.30 -2.95 1.06
N ILE A 29 9.59 -2.06 0.37
CA ILE A 29 9.22 -2.32 -1.03
C ILE A 29 10.27 -1.73 -1.95
N TYR A 30 11.05 -2.62 -2.54
CA TYR A 30 11.86 -2.27 -3.69
C TYR A 30 10.94 -2.02 -4.88
N TYR A 31 11.09 -0.87 -5.52
CA TYR A 31 10.39 -0.52 -6.75
C TYR A 31 11.20 0.54 -7.47
N ASP A 32 11.70 0.17 -8.64
CA ASP A 32 12.28 1.09 -9.61
C ASP A 32 11.40 1.03 -10.86
N ARG A 33 10.86 2.17 -11.29
CA ARG A 33 9.87 2.22 -12.38
C ARG A 33 10.42 1.64 -13.69
N GLU A 34 11.70 1.83 -13.99
CA GLU A 34 12.30 1.40 -15.24
C GLU A 34 12.64 -0.10 -15.22
N GLN A 35 13.08 -0.60 -14.06
CA GLN A 35 13.51 -2.00 -13.91
C GLN A 35 12.37 -2.95 -13.53
N PHE A 36 11.29 -2.43 -12.93
CA PHE A 36 10.20 -3.24 -12.37
C PHE A 36 9.60 -4.22 -13.39
N PRO A 37 9.22 -3.83 -14.62
CA PRO A 37 8.65 -4.78 -15.57
C PRO A 37 9.57 -5.96 -15.88
N ALA A 38 10.87 -5.71 -16.06
CA ALA A 38 11.85 -6.75 -16.36
C ALA A 38 12.12 -7.68 -15.16
N GLN A 39 12.18 -7.11 -13.96
CA GLN A 39 12.32 -7.89 -12.72
C GLN A 39 11.07 -8.75 -12.47
N LEU A 40 9.88 -8.20 -12.75
CA LEU A 40 8.64 -8.91 -12.54
C LEU A 40 8.52 -10.15 -13.44
N VAL A 41 8.85 -10.02 -14.72
CA VAL A 41 8.85 -11.16 -15.67
C VAL A 41 9.89 -12.20 -15.28
N LYS A 42 11.02 -11.78 -14.69
CA LYS A 42 12.03 -12.72 -14.19
C LYS A 42 11.53 -13.51 -12.98
N ASP A 43 10.82 -12.85 -12.07
CA ASP A 43 10.31 -13.47 -10.83
C ASP A 43 9.04 -14.30 -11.08
N PHE A 44 8.25 -13.95 -12.10
CA PHE A 44 7.01 -14.62 -12.52
C PHE A 44 7.04 -14.87 -14.04
N PRO A 45 7.78 -15.88 -14.52
CA PRO A 45 7.93 -16.17 -15.95
C PRO A 45 6.62 -16.55 -16.65
N GLU A 46 5.59 -16.94 -15.90
CA GLU A 46 4.23 -17.19 -16.38
C GLU A 46 3.47 -15.91 -16.77
N LEU A 47 3.98 -14.72 -16.41
CA LEU A 47 3.40 -13.44 -16.82
C LEU A 47 3.78 -13.18 -18.29
N THR A 48 2.93 -13.63 -19.21
CA THR A 48 3.13 -13.47 -20.66
C THR A 48 2.45 -12.24 -21.24
N ASP A 49 1.42 -11.72 -20.56
CA ASP A 49 0.66 -10.57 -21.04
C ASP A 49 1.44 -9.26 -20.85
N PRO A 50 1.35 -8.30 -21.81
CA PRO A 50 2.04 -7.02 -21.67
C PRO A 50 1.52 -6.23 -20.47
N ILE A 51 2.45 -5.67 -19.70
CA ILE A 51 2.15 -4.79 -18.56
C ILE A 51 1.73 -3.42 -19.11
N LEU A 52 0.46 -3.05 -18.89
CA LEU A 52 -0.14 -1.80 -19.36
C LEU A 52 0.08 -0.65 -18.39
N GLN A 53 0.02 -0.94 -17.09
CA GLN A 53 0.27 0.02 -16.01
C GLN A 53 0.92 -0.71 -14.85
N HIS A 54 1.77 -0.01 -14.11
CA HIS A 54 2.35 -0.53 -12.87
C HIS A 54 2.71 0.61 -11.93
N GLY A 55 2.94 0.25 -10.67
CA GLY A 55 3.27 1.22 -9.64
C GLY A 55 3.35 0.59 -8.27
N ARG A 56 3.57 1.45 -7.27
CA ARG A 56 3.43 1.09 -5.87
C ARG A 56 2.00 1.27 -5.42
N CYS A 57 1.60 0.50 -4.42
CA CYS A 57 0.27 0.57 -3.84
C CYS A 57 0.29 0.35 -2.33
N SER A 58 -0.79 0.76 -1.70
CA SER A 58 -1.27 0.18 -0.45
C SER A 58 -2.54 -0.60 -0.74
N LEU A 59 -2.61 -1.82 -0.24
CA LEU A 59 -3.72 -2.73 -0.43
C LEU A 59 -4.35 -3.06 0.93
N ILE A 60 -5.68 -3.08 0.98
CA ILE A 60 -6.45 -3.68 2.06
C ILE A 60 -7.26 -4.83 1.50
N ILE A 61 -7.12 -6.01 2.07
CA ILE A 61 -7.92 -7.19 1.72
C ILE A 61 -8.94 -7.43 2.83
N SER A 62 -10.23 -7.38 2.48
CA SER A 62 -11.36 -7.65 3.38
C SER A 62 -12.34 -8.63 2.75
N THR A 63 -13.36 -9.02 3.51
CA THR A 63 -14.53 -9.71 2.98
C THR A 63 -15.53 -8.69 2.44
N PRO A 64 -16.34 -9.03 1.41
CA PRO A 64 -17.41 -8.16 0.92
C PRO A 64 -18.33 -7.72 2.06
N GLY A 65 -18.57 -6.41 2.16
CA GLY A 65 -19.40 -5.80 3.22
C GLY A 65 -18.64 -5.46 4.51
N SER A 66 -17.36 -5.86 4.64
CA SER A 66 -16.50 -5.40 5.73
C SER A 66 -15.82 -4.09 5.37
N ASN A 67 -15.77 -3.16 6.33
CA ASN A 67 -15.06 -1.88 6.20
C ASN A 67 -13.64 -1.92 6.80
N THR A 68 -13.15 -3.09 7.20
CA THR A 68 -11.82 -3.29 7.78
C THR A 68 -11.19 -4.57 7.20
N GLY A 69 -9.89 -4.56 6.94
CA GLY A 69 -9.19 -5.71 6.38
C GLY A 69 -7.69 -5.71 6.66
N ALA A 70 -7.00 -6.76 6.23
CA ALA A 70 -5.54 -6.86 6.35
C ALA A 70 -4.86 -5.86 5.42
N TYR A 71 -3.87 -5.13 5.93
CA TYR A 71 -3.20 -4.05 5.21
C TYR A 71 -1.81 -4.48 4.74
N TYR A 72 -1.51 -4.21 3.47
CA TYR A 72 -0.25 -4.53 2.82
C TYR A 72 0.27 -3.29 2.11
N PHE A 73 1.58 -3.09 2.17
CA PHE A 73 2.24 -2.29 1.15
C PHE A 73 2.53 -3.22 -0.03
N CYS A 74 2.38 -2.74 -1.25
CA CYS A 74 2.52 -3.57 -2.44
C CYS A 74 3.11 -2.82 -3.64
N THR A 75 3.42 -3.60 -4.67
CA THR A 75 3.51 -3.17 -6.07
C THR A 75 2.36 -3.80 -6.84
N TYR A 76 1.96 -3.17 -7.94
CA TYR A 76 0.95 -3.72 -8.83
C TYR A 76 1.42 -3.69 -10.29
N ALA A 77 0.93 -4.66 -11.06
CA ALA A 77 1.06 -4.70 -12.51
C ALA A 77 -0.30 -5.04 -13.12
N LEU A 78 -0.85 -4.11 -13.91
CA LEU A 78 -2.07 -4.31 -14.68
C LEU A 78 -1.72 -4.82 -16.07
N THR A 79 -2.28 -5.95 -16.46
CA THR A 79 -2.19 -6.52 -17.81
C THR A 79 -3.52 -6.37 -18.55
N ALA A 80 -3.66 -7.03 -19.71
CA ALA A 80 -4.93 -7.10 -20.42
C ALA A 80 -6.03 -7.75 -19.56
N ASN A 81 -5.71 -8.84 -18.87
CA ASN A 81 -6.71 -9.72 -18.25
C ASN A 81 -6.62 -9.77 -16.72
N THR A 82 -5.50 -9.36 -16.14
CA THR A 82 -5.21 -9.60 -14.73
C THR A 82 -4.52 -8.38 -14.10
N LEU A 83 -4.93 -8.04 -12.88
CA LEU A 83 -4.18 -7.15 -11.99
C LEU A 83 -3.39 -8.01 -11.01
N TYR A 84 -2.07 -7.99 -11.14
CA TYR A 84 -1.15 -8.65 -10.21
C TYR A 84 -0.79 -7.68 -9.09
N ILE A 85 -0.82 -8.15 -7.85
CA ILE A 85 -0.41 -7.38 -6.68
C ILE A 85 0.62 -8.19 -5.89
N GLN A 86 1.81 -7.62 -5.72
CA GLN A 86 2.96 -8.27 -5.10
C GLN A 86 3.52 -7.47 -3.93
N GLU A 87 4.15 -8.17 -3.00
CA GLU A 87 5.07 -7.61 -2.02
C GLU A 87 6.52 -7.89 -2.40
N TRP A 88 7.45 -7.14 -1.82
CA TRP A 88 8.88 -7.42 -1.93
C TRP A 88 9.34 -8.22 -0.71
N ASP A 89 9.88 -9.42 -0.95
CA ASP A 89 10.56 -10.19 0.10
C ASP A 89 12.02 -9.74 0.17
N ALA A 90 12.33 -8.92 1.18
CA ALA A 90 13.68 -8.42 1.40
C ALA A 90 14.71 -9.51 1.76
N LYS A 91 14.29 -10.70 2.21
CA LYS A 91 15.19 -11.82 2.51
C LYS A 91 15.50 -12.61 1.25
N ALA A 92 14.48 -12.87 0.44
CA ALA A 92 14.64 -13.61 -0.82
C ALA A 92 15.06 -12.72 -2.00
N LEU A 93 15.04 -11.39 -1.83
CA LEU A 93 15.38 -10.38 -2.83
C LEU A 93 14.57 -10.55 -4.12
N LYS A 94 13.27 -10.80 -3.97
CA LYS A 94 12.34 -11.01 -5.09
C LYS A 94 10.93 -10.53 -4.76
N TYR A 95 10.11 -10.35 -5.78
CA TYR A 95 8.68 -10.13 -5.61
C TYR A 95 7.97 -11.45 -5.25
N VAL A 96 7.00 -11.35 -4.34
CA VAL A 96 6.13 -12.45 -3.90
C VAL A 96 4.68 -12.05 -4.09
N GLU A 97 3.86 -12.98 -4.59
CA GLU A 97 2.45 -12.71 -4.83
C GLU A 97 1.69 -12.50 -3.51
N ILE A 98 0.96 -11.38 -3.41
CA ILE A 98 -0.09 -11.22 -2.41
C ILE A 98 -1.40 -11.76 -2.98
N VAL A 99 -1.76 -11.29 -4.18
CA VAL A 99 -3.00 -11.66 -4.86
C VAL A 99 -2.96 -11.31 -6.35
N HIS A 100 -3.50 -12.19 -7.18
CA HIS A 100 -3.94 -11.86 -8.54
C HIS A 100 -5.45 -11.61 -8.58
N VAL A 101 -5.86 -10.63 -9.36
CA VAL A 101 -7.27 -10.30 -9.60
C VAL A 101 -7.53 -10.41 -11.10
N GLY A 102 -8.23 -11.48 -11.49
CA GLY A 102 -8.68 -11.64 -12.86
C GLY A 102 -9.82 -10.65 -13.13
N ILE A 103 -9.70 -9.83 -14.18
CA ILE A 103 -10.69 -8.80 -14.51
C ILE A 103 -12.07 -9.42 -14.75
N SER A 104 -12.12 -10.63 -15.32
CA SER A 104 -13.35 -11.40 -15.53
C SER A 104 -14.01 -11.93 -14.25
N LYS A 105 -13.27 -12.00 -13.14
CA LYS A 105 -13.77 -12.47 -11.83
C LYS A 105 -14.33 -11.34 -10.97
N LEU A 106 -14.20 -10.08 -11.42
CA LEU A 106 -14.72 -8.92 -10.71
C LEU A 106 -16.23 -8.83 -10.88
N GLN A 107 -16.94 -8.83 -9.76
CA GLN A 107 -18.39 -8.59 -9.74
C GLN A 107 -18.71 -7.10 -9.90
N LYS A 108 -17.94 -6.25 -9.22
CA LYS A 108 -18.09 -4.80 -9.29
C LYS A 108 -16.78 -4.09 -8.98
N VAL A 109 -16.65 -2.88 -9.50
CA VAL A 109 -15.59 -1.91 -9.13
C VAL A 109 -16.22 -0.62 -8.66
N ALA A 110 -15.60 0.00 -7.66
CA ALA A 110 -15.99 1.31 -7.17
C ALA A 110 -14.76 2.17 -6.92
N LEU A 111 -14.94 3.49 -6.96
CA LEU A 111 -13.92 4.44 -6.57
C LEU A 111 -14.43 5.23 -5.37
N HIS A 112 -13.77 5.08 -4.23
CA HIS A 112 -14.02 5.92 -3.07
C HIS A 112 -13.08 7.13 -3.11
N THR A 113 -13.62 8.32 -2.92
CA THR A 113 -12.83 9.55 -2.81
C THR A 113 -13.01 10.14 -1.41
N PHE A 114 -11.90 10.36 -0.72
CA PHE A 114 -11.85 11.01 0.59
C PHE A 114 -10.78 12.12 0.56
N PHE A 115 -11.21 13.37 0.52
CA PHE A 115 -10.36 14.52 0.22
C PHE A 115 -9.55 14.31 -1.08
N ARG A 116 -8.22 14.35 -0.99
CA ARG A 116 -7.30 14.12 -2.14
C ARG A 116 -6.95 12.65 -2.32
N THR A 117 -7.35 11.80 -1.39
CA THR A 117 -7.08 10.37 -1.40
C THR A 117 -8.18 9.66 -2.17
N LYS A 118 -7.77 8.75 -3.06
CA LYS A 118 -8.69 7.87 -3.76
C LYS A 118 -8.36 6.42 -3.41
N GLN A 119 -9.39 5.59 -3.32
CA GLN A 119 -9.30 4.16 -3.04
C GLN A 119 -10.15 3.43 -4.06
N LEU A 120 -9.49 2.67 -4.93
CA LEU A 120 -10.10 1.73 -5.85
C LEU A 120 -10.58 0.52 -5.04
N GLN A 121 -11.86 0.18 -5.18
CA GLN A 121 -12.46 -0.97 -4.53
C GLN A 121 -12.85 -2.01 -5.59
N LEU A 122 -12.23 -3.18 -5.51
CA LEU A 122 -12.47 -4.31 -6.38
C LEU A 122 -13.23 -5.37 -5.57
N THR A 123 -14.40 -5.77 -6.04
CA THR A 123 -15.19 -6.81 -5.37
C THR A 123 -15.24 -8.07 -6.21
N GLU A 124 -14.73 -9.16 -5.65
CA GLU A 124 -14.90 -10.53 -6.13
C GLU A 124 -15.97 -11.24 -5.29
N GLU A 125 -16.29 -12.49 -5.63
CA GLU A 125 -17.30 -13.29 -4.91
C GLU A 125 -17.04 -13.39 -3.40
N ARG A 126 -15.78 -13.60 -3.00
CA ARG A 126 -15.40 -13.87 -1.60
C ARG A 126 -14.49 -12.82 -0.99
N ARG A 127 -14.00 -11.87 -1.78
CA ARG A 127 -12.99 -10.90 -1.37
C ARG A 127 -13.36 -9.51 -1.85
N GLN A 128 -12.99 -8.52 -1.06
CA GLN A 128 -13.01 -7.12 -1.44
C GLN A 128 -11.61 -6.57 -1.25
N LEU A 129 -11.07 -5.95 -2.29
CA LEU A 129 -9.75 -5.35 -2.30
C LEU A 129 -9.89 -3.84 -2.38
N ALA A 130 -9.28 -3.13 -1.45
CA ALA A 130 -9.18 -1.68 -1.44
C ALA A 130 -7.75 -1.27 -1.76
N LEU A 131 -7.52 -0.75 -2.95
CA LEU A 131 -6.20 -0.38 -3.45
C LEU A 131 -6.10 1.14 -3.60
N SER A 132 -5.01 1.70 -3.11
CA SER A 132 -4.62 3.08 -3.37
C SER A 132 -3.22 3.08 -3.97
N VAL A 133 -3.06 3.68 -5.14
CA VAL A 133 -1.74 3.83 -5.78
C VAL A 133 -0.94 4.87 -4.99
N THR A 134 0.33 4.59 -4.76
CA THR A 134 1.25 5.52 -4.08
C THR A 134 2.24 6.12 -5.06
N THR A 135 2.96 7.17 -4.64
CA THR A 135 4.12 7.68 -5.36
C THR A 135 5.20 6.61 -5.50
N ASP A 136 6.13 6.78 -6.44
CA ASP A 136 7.21 5.80 -6.65
C ASP A 136 8.12 5.67 -5.41
N GLY A 137 8.29 6.74 -4.64
CA GLY A 137 8.96 6.68 -3.34
C GLY A 137 8.08 6.10 -2.21
N GLY A 138 6.78 5.86 -2.45
CA GLY A 138 5.85 5.23 -1.51
C GLY A 138 5.38 6.15 -0.38
N GLU A 139 5.75 7.42 -0.39
CA GLU A 139 5.51 8.37 0.69
C GLU A 139 4.03 8.74 0.80
N PHE A 140 3.39 9.02 -0.33
CA PHE A 140 2.03 9.55 -0.39
C PHE A 140 1.13 8.74 -1.30
N ILE A 141 -0.19 8.79 -1.05
CA ILE A 141 -1.18 8.26 -1.98
C ILE A 141 -1.27 9.19 -3.18
N ASN A 142 -1.13 8.63 -4.38
CA ASN A 142 -1.35 9.30 -5.64
C ASN A 142 -2.79 9.06 -6.10
N GLY A 143 -3.67 10.00 -5.75
CA GLY A 143 -5.10 9.93 -6.10
C GLY A 143 -5.33 9.86 -7.62
N ALA A 144 -4.58 10.64 -8.42
CA ALA A 144 -4.72 10.65 -9.87
C ALA A 144 -4.33 9.31 -10.50
N ALA A 145 -3.23 8.69 -10.03
CA ALA A 145 -2.84 7.37 -10.50
C ALA A 145 -3.85 6.28 -10.09
N THR A 146 -4.46 6.41 -8.91
CA THR A 146 -5.54 5.49 -8.48
C THR A 146 -6.77 5.61 -9.37
N GLU A 147 -7.14 6.83 -9.76
CA GLU A 147 -8.24 7.06 -10.71
C GLU A 147 -7.91 6.55 -12.11
N SER A 148 -6.67 6.75 -12.59
CA SER A 148 -6.21 6.19 -13.86
C SER A 148 -6.33 4.66 -13.88
N LEU A 149 -5.95 3.99 -12.78
CA LEU A 149 -6.10 2.56 -12.63
C LEU A 149 -7.58 2.12 -12.60
N PHE A 150 -8.43 2.88 -11.91
CA PHE A 150 -9.88 2.65 -11.91
C PHE A 150 -10.47 2.74 -13.32
N GLU A 151 -10.17 3.80 -14.08
CA GLU A 151 -10.67 3.97 -15.45
C GLU A 151 -10.11 2.88 -16.40
N ALA A 152 -8.86 2.47 -16.22
CA ALA A 152 -8.27 1.37 -16.97
C ALA A 152 -8.96 0.01 -16.70
N ILE A 153 -9.42 -0.25 -15.47
CA ILE A 153 -10.17 -1.47 -15.16
C ILE A 153 -11.63 -1.36 -15.63
N LYS A 154 -12.26 -0.21 -15.41
CA LYS A 154 -13.63 0.09 -15.85
C LYS A 154 -13.78 -0.04 -17.36
N SER A 155 -12.80 0.43 -18.14
CA SER A 155 -12.81 0.32 -19.61
C SER A 155 -12.79 -1.13 -20.13
N LYS A 156 -12.46 -2.11 -19.28
CA LYS A 156 -12.50 -3.55 -19.60
C LYS A 156 -13.87 -4.20 -19.37
N GLY A 157 -14.92 -3.40 -19.13
CA GLY A 157 -16.30 -3.87 -19.06
C GLY A 157 -16.78 -4.34 -17.69
N VAL A 158 -16.03 -4.04 -16.62
CA VAL A 158 -16.40 -4.42 -15.25
C VAL A 158 -17.54 -3.52 -14.74
N PRO A 159 -18.60 -4.07 -14.12
CA PRO A 159 -19.71 -3.27 -13.59
C PRO A 159 -19.24 -2.24 -12.56
N VAL A 160 -19.68 -0.99 -12.71
CA VAL A 160 -19.35 0.10 -11.76
C VAL A 160 -20.44 0.22 -10.71
N ALA A 161 -20.05 0.18 -9.44
CA ALA A 161 -20.93 0.37 -8.30
C ALA A 161 -20.58 1.65 -7.52
N LYS A 162 -21.52 2.11 -6.70
CA LYS A 162 -21.25 3.16 -5.72
C LYS A 162 -20.44 2.58 -4.56
N SER A 163 -19.38 3.27 -4.14
CA SER A 163 -18.63 2.92 -2.94
C SER A 163 -19.52 2.98 -1.70
N GLU A 164 -19.46 1.97 -0.85
CA GLU A 164 -20.21 1.88 0.43
C GLU A 164 -19.48 2.57 1.60
N GLY A 165 -18.20 2.93 1.41
CA GLY A 165 -17.41 3.68 2.39
C GLY A 165 -15.93 3.38 2.25
N LEU A 166 -15.09 4.08 3.00
CA LEU A 166 -13.66 3.80 3.05
C LEU A 166 -13.41 2.46 3.74
N ILE A 167 -12.64 1.57 3.12
CA ILE A 167 -12.13 0.37 3.77
C ILE A 167 -10.84 0.76 4.50
N ASN A 168 -10.78 0.42 5.79
CA ASN A 168 -9.73 0.83 6.70
C ASN A 168 -8.76 -0.32 6.98
N SER A 169 -7.50 0.03 7.23
CA SER A 169 -6.55 -0.90 7.82
C SER A 169 -7.00 -1.29 9.23
N PRO A 170 -6.50 -2.40 9.79
CA PRO A 170 -6.75 -2.72 11.18
C PRO A 170 -6.21 -1.58 12.04
N ARG A 171 -6.84 -1.30 13.18
CA ARG A 171 -6.25 -0.39 14.16
C ARG A 171 -4.91 -0.97 14.59
N SER A 172 -3.82 -0.22 14.41
CA SER A 172 -2.52 -0.60 14.95
C SER A 172 -2.65 -0.87 16.45
N ALA A 173 -1.96 -1.89 16.96
CA ALA A 173 -1.85 -2.08 18.39
C ALA A 173 -1.31 -0.79 19.01
N SER A 174 -1.98 -0.28 20.06
CA SER A 174 -1.54 0.91 20.77
C SER A 174 -0.06 0.75 21.16
N PRO A 175 0.79 1.78 20.99
CA PRO A 175 2.19 1.68 21.34
C PRO A 175 2.32 1.29 22.82
N VAL A 176 2.93 0.13 23.06
CA VAL A 176 3.28 -0.30 24.41
C VAL A 176 4.49 0.50 24.84
N VAL A 177 4.30 1.51 25.69
CA VAL A 177 5.40 2.24 26.31
C VAL A 177 6.01 1.35 27.39
N ILE A 178 7.19 0.77 27.12
CA ILE A 178 7.96 0.02 28.12
C ILE A 178 8.94 1.01 28.78
N PRO A 179 8.75 1.43 30.04
CA PRO A 179 9.69 2.30 30.72
C PRO A 179 11.01 1.56 30.99
N VAL A 180 12.12 2.09 30.50
CA VAL A 180 13.47 1.59 30.81
C VAL A 180 14.01 2.34 32.02
N PHE A 181 14.20 1.63 33.13
CA PHE A 181 14.85 2.18 34.32
C PHE A 181 16.35 1.95 34.25
N ILE A 182 17.13 3.01 33.98
CA ILE A 182 18.60 2.94 34.07
C ILE A 182 19.02 3.20 35.51
N LYS A 183 19.53 2.16 36.19
CA LYS A 183 20.07 2.29 37.54
C LYS A 183 21.41 3.03 37.47
N LYS A 184 21.48 4.21 38.08
CA LYS A 184 22.71 5.00 38.18
C LYS A 184 23.61 4.36 39.24
N TYR A 185 24.75 3.79 38.84
CA TYR A 185 25.79 3.37 39.77
C TYR A 185 26.53 4.62 40.28
N ARG A 186 26.74 4.67 41.60
CA ARG A 186 27.37 5.78 42.31
C ARG A 186 28.85 5.50 42.50
#